data_AF-R4PWC0-F1
#
_entry.id   AF-R4PWC0-F1
#
_cell.length_a   1.000
_cell.length_b   1.000
_cell.length_c   1.000
_cell.angle_alpha   90.00
_cell.angle_beta   90.00
_cell.angle_gamma   90.00
#
_symmetry.space_group_name_H-M   'P 1'
#
loop_
_entity.id
_entity.type
_entity.pdbx_description
1 polymer ?
#
loop_
_entity_poly.entity_id
_entity_poly.type
_entity_poly.pdbx_seq_one_letter_code
_entity_poly.pdbx_strand_id
1 'polypeptide(L)'
;MDCGNGVRKLAVRYSASDSPFVIDGDTRYTEYESNGNRHFAVTNKDKDSLTMRIIGIDPGTGIMGFGVIEVTAGKTVLVTAGAITTPPHTPLAERLEEIYTSLQGIIEETKPQLMAIEKLFFNQNVTTAMSVSHARGVAMLAGQQAGLSIEEYTPLQIKQTITGYGRATKKQMQEMVRLHLNLVEAPKPDDCADALAAALMCAVMNRL
;
A
#
# COMPACT_ATOMS: atom_id res chain seq x y z
N MET A 1 -20.39 -17.60 43.41
CA MET A 1 -21.33 -17.51 42.27
C MET A 1 -22.31 -16.41 42.65
N ASP A 2 -22.31 -15.21 42.09
CA ASP A 2 -21.97 -14.75 40.75
C ASP A 2 -21.47 -13.28 40.79
N CYS A 3 -20.66 -12.90 39.82
CA CYS A 3 -19.95 -11.62 39.70
C CYS A 3 -20.78 -10.58 38.93
N GLY A 4 -21.20 -9.50 39.58
CA GLY A 4 -21.79 -8.32 38.92
C GLY A 4 -20.82 -7.13 38.88
N ASN A 5 -19.93 -7.07 37.89
CA ASN A 5 -19.07 -5.90 37.66
C ASN A 5 -19.76 -4.88 36.74
N GLY A 6 -20.56 -3.99 37.34
CA GLY A 6 -21.01 -2.76 36.71
C GLY A 6 -19.89 -1.74 36.67
N VAL A 7 -19.17 -1.63 35.55
CA VAL A 7 -18.20 -0.55 35.34
C VAL A 7 -18.97 0.73 35.01
N ARG A 8 -19.18 1.57 36.03
CA ARG A 8 -19.61 2.97 35.83
C ARG A 8 -18.49 3.71 35.11
N LYS A 9 -18.75 4.21 33.89
CA LYS A 9 -17.88 5.19 33.22
C LYS A 9 -17.86 6.47 34.06
N LEU A 10 -16.76 6.73 34.76
CA LEU A 10 -16.49 8.01 35.39
C LEU A 10 -16.10 9.00 34.29
N ALA A 11 -16.92 10.01 34.03
CA ALA A 11 -16.56 11.11 33.14
C ALA A 11 -15.61 12.05 33.89
N VAL A 12 -14.31 11.99 33.56
CA VAL A 12 -13.31 12.91 34.10
C VAL A 12 -13.29 14.17 33.24
N ARG A 13 -13.52 15.34 33.85
CA ARG A 13 -13.36 16.63 33.19
C ARG A 13 -11.88 16.99 33.13
N TYR A 14 -11.37 17.23 31.93
CA TYR A 14 -9.99 17.69 31.71
C TYR A 14 -9.90 19.19 31.98
N SER A 15 -9.01 19.58 32.89
CA SER A 15 -8.57 20.97 33.06
C SER A 15 -7.25 21.11 32.28
N ALA A 16 -7.28 21.85 31.18
CA ALA A 16 -6.12 22.12 30.36
C ALA A 16 -5.24 23.19 31.02
N SER A 17 -4.35 22.77 31.90
CA SER A 17 -3.23 23.61 32.36
C SER A 17 -2.17 22.69 32.94
N ASP A 18 -1.28 22.20 32.09
CA ASP A 18 0.16 22.07 32.36
C ASP A 18 0.83 21.41 31.13
N SER A 19 1.90 22.03 30.67
CA SER A 19 2.62 21.68 29.44
C SER A 19 3.28 20.29 29.55
N PRO A 20 3.17 19.42 28.53
CA PRO A 20 3.73 18.08 28.57
C PRO A 20 5.26 18.10 28.67
N PHE A 21 5.80 17.25 29.54
CA PHE A 21 7.25 17.02 29.69
C PHE A 21 7.70 15.95 28.67
N VAL A 22 8.76 16.25 27.89
CA VAL A 22 9.33 15.37 26.86
C VAL A 22 10.65 14.82 27.38
N ILE A 23 10.79 13.50 27.52
CA ILE A 23 12.00 12.86 28.10
C ILE A 23 12.80 12.09 27.04
N ASP A 24 12.17 11.69 25.95
CA ASP A 24 12.77 11.05 24.79
C ASP A 24 11.87 11.40 23.61
N GLY A 25 12.40 11.80 22.45
CA GLY A 25 11.74 12.63 21.42
C GLY A 25 10.32 12.21 20.99
N ASP A 26 9.94 10.95 21.20
CA ASP A 26 8.67 10.36 20.75
C ASP A 26 7.65 10.11 21.89
N THR A 27 8.06 10.14 23.17
CA THR A 27 7.16 9.81 24.28
C THR A 27 6.70 11.05 25.04
N ARG A 28 5.40 11.35 24.97
CA ARG A 28 4.76 12.41 25.79
C ARG A 28 4.10 11.82 27.02
N TYR A 29 4.41 12.43 28.17
CA TYR A 29 3.76 12.11 29.43
C TYR A 29 2.79 13.23 29.80
N THR A 30 1.60 12.84 30.26
CA THR A 30 0.64 13.78 30.86
C THR A 30 0.51 13.44 32.35
N GLU A 31 0.81 14.40 33.21
CA GLU A 31 0.62 14.26 34.66
C GLU A 31 -0.85 14.51 35.02
N TYR A 32 -1.39 13.71 35.93
CA TYR A 32 -2.72 13.95 36.52
C TYR A 32 -2.76 13.50 37.98
N GLU A 33 -3.61 14.14 38.78
CA GLU A 33 -3.84 13.76 40.17
C GLU A 33 -5.13 12.94 40.32
N SER A 34 -5.05 11.86 41.09
CA SER A 34 -6.20 11.02 41.45
C SER A 34 -6.04 10.53 42.89
N ASN A 35 -7.08 10.70 43.71
CA ASN A 35 -7.08 10.34 45.13
C ASN A 35 -5.89 10.90 45.94
N GLY A 36 -5.42 12.11 45.62
CA GLY A 36 -4.29 12.74 46.30
C GLY A 36 -2.91 12.19 45.92
N ASN A 37 -2.84 11.28 44.95
CA ASN A 37 -1.59 10.77 44.39
C ASN A 37 -1.36 11.31 42.98
N ARG A 38 -0.08 11.59 42.67
CA ARG A 38 0.36 11.98 41.33
C ARG A 38 0.56 10.74 40.46
N HIS A 39 -0.04 10.77 39.27
CA HIS A 39 0.07 9.72 38.27
C HIS A 39 0.61 10.30 36.95
N PHE A 40 1.40 9.51 36.25
CA PHE A 40 1.88 9.84 34.91
C PHE A 40 1.19 8.91 33.90
N ALA A 41 0.40 9.47 32.99
CA ALA A 41 -0.11 8.76 31.83
C ALA A 41 0.87 8.91 30.66
N VAL A 42 1.33 7.78 30.11
CA VAL A 42 2.02 7.77 28.82
C VAL A 42 0.97 7.99 27.73
N THR A 43 0.98 9.15 27.10
CA THR A 43 0.18 9.40 25.88
C THR A 43 1.13 9.26 24.70
N ASN A 44 1.20 8.06 24.14
CA ASN A 44 1.99 7.85 22.94
C ASN A 44 1.23 8.50 21.77
N LYS A 45 1.72 9.65 21.29
CA LYS A 45 1.08 10.39 20.18
C LYS A 45 1.22 9.64 18.86
N ASP A 46 2.14 8.67 18.81
CA ASP A 46 2.49 7.87 17.64
C ASP A 46 1.93 6.44 17.68
N LYS A 47 0.89 6.20 18.51
CA LYS A 47 0.04 5.01 18.39
C LYS A 47 -1.10 5.19 17.39
N ASP A 48 -1.05 6.22 16.54
CA ASP A 48 -1.62 6.12 15.20
C ASP A 48 -0.87 4.97 14.52
N SER A 49 -1.53 3.82 14.49
CA SER A 49 -1.10 2.55 13.88
C SER A 49 0.07 2.72 12.91
N LEU A 50 1.18 1.98 13.11
CA LEU A 50 2.18 1.76 12.06
C LEU A 50 1.43 1.39 10.76
N THR A 51 1.26 2.35 9.87
CA THR A 51 0.52 2.21 8.61
C THR A 51 1.52 2.37 7.49
N MET A 52 1.59 1.37 6.61
CA MET A 52 2.44 1.38 5.44
C MET A 52 1.56 1.35 4.20
N ARG A 53 1.84 2.24 3.25
CA ARG A 53 1.22 2.24 1.94
C ARG A 53 2.17 1.70 0.89
N ILE A 54 1.64 0.84 0.05
CA ILE A 54 2.37 0.13 -0.99
C ILE A 54 1.63 0.37 -2.30
N ILE A 55 2.35 0.87 -3.31
CA ILE A 55 1.86 0.93 -4.68
C ILE A 55 2.38 -0.27 -5.47
N GLY A 56 1.50 -1.07 -6.03
CA GLY A 56 1.82 -2.11 -6.99
C GLY A 56 1.69 -1.61 -8.42
N ILE A 57 2.59 -2.05 -9.29
CA ILE A 57 2.65 -1.68 -10.71
C ILE A 57 2.72 -2.93 -11.59
N ASP A 58 1.80 -3.01 -12.56
CA ASP A 58 1.85 -3.94 -13.68
C ASP A 58 2.24 -3.17 -14.97
N PRO A 59 3.50 -3.27 -15.42
CA PRO A 59 4.00 -2.40 -16.48
C PRO A 59 3.43 -2.71 -17.87
N GLY A 60 2.99 -1.68 -18.57
CA GLY A 60 2.69 -1.72 -20.00
C GLY A 60 2.72 -0.33 -20.63
N THR A 61 2.96 -0.27 -21.94
CA THR A 61 3.03 1.01 -22.67
C THR A 61 1.67 1.55 -23.07
N GLY A 62 0.72 0.66 -23.43
CA GLY A 62 -0.66 1.05 -23.73
C GLY A 62 -1.54 1.14 -22.49
N ILE A 63 -1.34 0.23 -21.54
CA ILE A 63 -2.06 0.15 -20.28
C ILE A 63 -1.02 -0.19 -19.20
N MET A 64 -0.91 0.65 -18.18
CA MET A 64 -0.14 0.38 -16.97
C MET A 64 -1.10 0.26 -15.79
N GLY A 65 -1.24 -0.95 -15.26
CA GLY A 65 -2.06 -1.21 -14.07
C GLY A 65 -1.38 -0.66 -12.82
N PHE A 66 -2.17 -0.05 -11.94
CA PHE A 66 -1.69 0.36 -10.61
C PHE A 66 -2.71 0.01 -9.53
N GLY A 67 -2.20 -0.21 -8.31
CA GLY A 67 -3.03 -0.41 -7.13
C GLY A 67 -2.29 0.02 -5.87
N VAL A 68 -2.93 0.82 -5.03
CA VAL A 68 -2.39 1.26 -3.74
C VAL A 68 -3.16 0.60 -2.62
N ILE A 69 -2.43 -0.03 -1.70
CA ILE A 69 -2.97 -0.63 -0.49
C ILE A 69 -2.39 0.06 0.74
N GLU A 70 -3.14 0.04 1.83
CA GLU A 70 -2.68 0.45 3.15
C GLU A 70 -2.67 -0.78 4.07
N VAL A 71 -1.55 -0.98 4.74
CA VAL A 71 -1.26 -2.12 5.60
C VAL A 71 -1.07 -1.60 7.02
N THR A 72 -1.86 -2.13 7.94
CA THR A 72 -1.75 -1.89 9.38
C THR A 72 -1.48 -3.21 10.09
N ALA A 73 -1.22 -3.18 11.40
CA ALA A 73 -1.09 -4.39 12.21
C ALA A 73 -2.37 -5.24 12.14
N GLY A 74 -2.38 -6.25 11.25
CA GLY A 74 -3.48 -7.20 11.06
C GLY A 74 -4.56 -6.84 10.04
N LYS A 75 -4.41 -5.75 9.27
CA LYS A 75 -5.39 -5.40 8.23
C LYS A 75 -4.72 -4.83 6.99
N THR A 76 -5.22 -5.23 5.82
CA THR A 76 -4.87 -4.62 4.54
C THR A 76 -6.15 -4.09 3.89
N VAL A 77 -6.11 -2.86 3.39
CA VAL A 77 -7.24 -2.24 2.70
C VAL A 77 -6.81 -1.64 1.38
N LEU A 78 -7.73 -1.63 0.42
CA LEU A 78 -7.57 -0.90 -0.83
C LEU A 78 -7.67 0.61 -0.57
N VAL A 79 -6.69 1.38 -1.05
CA VAL A 79 -6.74 2.85 -1.06
C VAL A 79 -7.30 3.35 -2.39
N THR A 80 -6.69 2.93 -3.50
CA THR A 80 -7.14 3.24 -4.86
C THR A 80 -6.54 2.24 -5.84
N ALA A 81 -7.15 2.05 -6.99
CA ALA A 81 -6.61 1.23 -8.07
C ALA A 81 -7.17 1.67 -9.41
N GLY A 82 -6.43 1.40 -10.48
CA GLY A 82 -6.82 1.82 -11.81
C GLY A 82 -5.82 1.39 -12.87
N ALA A 83 -5.93 2.02 -14.03
CA ALA A 83 -5.00 1.85 -15.12
C ALA A 83 -4.68 3.21 -15.75
N ILE A 84 -3.41 3.45 -16.01
CA ILE A 84 -2.94 4.56 -16.84
C ILE A 84 -2.99 4.07 -18.29
N THR A 85 -3.81 4.69 -19.12
CA THR A 85 -4.03 4.27 -20.51
C THR A 85 -3.50 5.31 -21.47
N THR A 86 -2.65 4.92 -22.43
CA THR A 86 -2.17 5.82 -23.47
C THR A 86 -2.80 5.46 -24.83
N PRO A 87 -3.28 6.43 -25.62
CA PRO A 87 -4.01 6.13 -26.86
C PRO A 87 -3.20 5.30 -27.86
N PRO A 88 -3.83 4.42 -28.67
CA PRO A 88 -3.14 3.74 -29.77
C PRO A 88 -2.45 4.73 -30.74
N HIS A 89 -1.37 4.29 -31.40
CA HIS A 89 -0.59 5.09 -32.36
C HIS A 89 0.15 6.32 -31.80
N THR A 90 0.00 6.68 -30.52
CA THR A 90 0.84 7.70 -29.87
C THR A 90 2.32 7.29 -29.90
N PRO A 91 3.26 8.20 -30.25
CA PRO A 91 4.69 7.96 -30.21
C PRO A 91 5.18 7.48 -28.84
N LEU A 92 6.17 6.60 -28.82
CA LEU A 92 6.64 5.97 -27.57
C LEU A 92 7.09 6.99 -26.52
N ALA A 93 7.83 8.03 -26.92
CA ALA A 93 8.30 9.06 -25.99
C ALA A 93 7.15 9.79 -25.28
N GLU A 94 6.11 10.16 -26.02
CA GLU A 94 4.91 10.81 -25.47
C GLU A 94 4.15 9.87 -24.51
N ARG A 95 4.03 8.57 -24.85
CA ARG A 95 3.43 7.59 -23.94
C ARG A 95 4.21 7.49 -22.63
N LEU A 96 5.53 7.49 -22.71
CA LEU A 96 6.39 7.40 -21.54
C LEU A 96 6.28 8.64 -20.65
N GLU A 97 6.15 9.83 -21.25
CA GLU A 97 5.86 11.07 -20.52
C GLU A 97 4.50 11.00 -19.82
N GLU A 98 3.44 10.59 -20.52
CA GLU A 98 2.09 10.46 -19.94
C GLU A 98 2.05 9.47 -18.76
N ILE A 99 2.76 8.33 -18.90
CA ILE A 99 2.93 7.35 -17.83
C ILE A 99 3.64 7.97 -16.64
N TYR A 100 4.75 8.68 -16.85
CA TYR A 100 5.51 9.32 -15.78
C TYR A 100 4.65 10.33 -15.01
N THR A 101 4.04 11.27 -15.71
CA THR A 101 3.23 12.35 -15.10
C THR A 101 2.03 11.78 -14.35
N SER A 102 1.33 10.81 -14.93
CA SER A 102 0.18 10.18 -14.27
C SER A 102 0.59 9.43 -13.01
N LEU A 103 1.69 8.67 -13.08
CA LEU A 103 2.18 7.92 -11.93
C LEU A 103 2.70 8.83 -10.82
N GLN A 104 3.38 9.95 -11.15
CA GLN A 104 3.75 10.95 -10.16
C GLN A 104 2.53 11.51 -9.43
N GLY A 105 1.47 11.87 -10.15
CA GLY A 105 0.24 12.35 -9.52
C GLY A 105 -0.35 11.34 -8.53
N ILE A 106 -0.39 10.06 -8.90
CA ILE A 106 -0.87 8.98 -8.01
C ILE A 106 0.03 8.87 -6.77
N ILE A 107 1.36 8.91 -6.94
CA ILE A 107 2.31 8.81 -5.83
C ILE A 107 2.16 10.00 -4.88
N GLU A 108 2.02 11.22 -5.40
CA GLU A 108 1.84 12.44 -4.62
C GLU A 108 0.53 12.43 -3.81
N GLU A 109 -0.56 11.98 -4.43
CA GLU A 109 -1.88 11.89 -3.79
C GLU A 109 -1.90 10.83 -2.69
N THR A 110 -1.33 9.64 -2.97
CA THR A 110 -1.50 8.47 -2.10
C THR A 110 -0.36 8.27 -1.12
N LYS A 111 0.81 8.89 -1.35
CA LYS A 111 2.00 8.86 -0.49
C LYS A 111 2.44 7.44 -0.07
N PRO A 112 2.67 6.51 -1.00
CA PRO A 112 3.21 5.19 -0.69
C PRO A 112 4.66 5.29 -0.20
N GLN A 113 5.08 4.34 0.63
CA GLN A 113 6.47 4.19 1.06
C GLN A 113 7.21 3.14 0.23
N LEU A 114 6.48 2.18 -0.33
CA LEU A 114 7.02 1.07 -1.14
C LEU A 114 6.36 1.03 -2.51
N MET A 115 7.16 0.68 -3.53
CA MET A 115 6.69 0.33 -4.85
C MET A 115 7.00 -1.14 -5.13
N ALA A 116 5.97 -1.94 -5.39
CA ALA A 116 6.10 -3.32 -5.84
C ALA A 116 5.90 -3.39 -7.35
N ILE A 117 6.88 -3.94 -8.07
CA ILE A 117 6.81 -4.01 -9.54
C ILE A 117 7.07 -5.44 -10.04
N GLU A 118 6.30 -5.86 -11.04
CA GLU A 118 6.52 -7.16 -11.68
C GLU A 118 7.84 -7.17 -12.48
N LYS A 119 8.59 -8.27 -12.37
CA LYS A 119 9.74 -8.59 -13.23
C LYS A 119 9.26 -9.13 -14.56
N LEU A 120 9.77 -8.55 -15.63
CA LEU A 120 9.44 -8.97 -16.98
C LEU A 120 10.20 -10.25 -17.34
N PHE A 121 9.49 -11.26 -17.86
CA PHE A 121 10.06 -12.46 -18.48
C PHE A 121 9.63 -12.53 -19.93
N PHE A 122 10.59 -12.55 -20.85
CA PHE A 122 10.32 -12.53 -22.28
C PHE A 122 10.83 -13.80 -22.94
N ASN A 123 9.95 -14.53 -23.62
CA ASN A 123 10.32 -15.74 -24.35
C ASN A 123 10.20 -15.63 -25.88
N GLN A 124 9.39 -14.71 -26.46
CA GLN A 124 9.14 -14.75 -27.91
C GLN A 124 8.93 -13.40 -28.65
N ASN A 125 8.44 -12.32 -28.03
CA ASN A 125 8.15 -11.05 -28.74
C ASN A 125 9.03 -9.89 -28.23
N VAL A 126 10.23 -9.76 -28.82
CA VAL A 126 11.26 -8.80 -28.40
C VAL A 126 10.82 -7.35 -28.57
N THR A 127 10.10 -7.00 -29.64
CA THR A 127 9.68 -5.60 -29.87
C THR A 127 8.69 -5.12 -28.82
N THR A 128 7.69 -5.94 -28.49
CA THR A 128 6.74 -5.62 -27.42
C THR A 128 7.45 -5.55 -26.08
N ALA A 129 8.33 -6.53 -25.82
CA ALA A 129 9.15 -6.60 -24.63
C ALA A 129 9.99 -5.33 -24.39
N MET A 130 10.64 -4.81 -25.43
CA MET A 130 11.43 -3.57 -25.34
C MET A 130 10.54 -2.38 -24.96
N SER A 131 9.38 -2.24 -25.61
CA SER A 131 8.47 -1.14 -25.30
C SER A 131 8.00 -1.17 -23.84
N VAL A 132 7.58 -2.34 -23.34
CA VAL A 132 7.15 -2.54 -21.94
C VAL A 132 8.31 -2.29 -20.98
N SER A 133 9.53 -2.69 -21.36
CA SER A 133 10.73 -2.43 -20.55
C SER A 133 11.00 -0.93 -20.38
N HIS A 134 10.73 -0.09 -21.39
CA HIS A 134 10.82 1.36 -21.24
C HIS A 134 9.79 1.91 -20.24
N ALA A 135 8.52 1.49 -20.36
CA ALA A 135 7.47 1.91 -19.43
C ALA A 135 7.80 1.50 -17.99
N ARG A 136 8.30 0.28 -17.80
CA ARG A 136 8.80 -0.19 -16.51
C ARG A 136 9.94 0.68 -15.97
N GLY A 137 10.91 1.02 -16.80
CA GLY A 137 12.03 1.89 -16.41
C GLY A 137 11.55 3.27 -15.96
N VAL A 138 10.56 3.84 -16.65
CA VAL A 138 9.91 5.10 -16.25
C VAL A 138 9.19 4.97 -14.91
N ALA A 139 8.45 3.89 -14.69
CA ALA A 139 7.76 3.65 -13.43
C ALA A 139 8.74 3.57 -12.25
N MET A 140 9.83 2.83 -12.42
CA MET A 140 10.90 2.74 -11.42
C MET A 140 11.55 4.11 -11.17
N LEU A 141 11.81 4.89 -12.21
CA LEU A 141 12.36 6.23 -12.06
C LEU A 141 11.42 7.16 -11.27
N ALA A 142 10.12 7.12 -11.57
CA ALA A 142 9.12 7.90 -10.84
C ALA A 142 9.09 7.53 -9.35
N GLY A 143 9.06 6.23 -9.04
CA GLY A 143 9.12 5.75 -7.65
C GLY A 143 10.40 6.18 -6.93
N GLN A 144 11.56 6.03 -7.58
CA GLN A 144 12.85 6.40 -7.00
C GLN A 144 12.96 7.90 -6.73
N GLN A 145 12.50 8.74 -7.65
CA GLN A 145 12.50 10.20 -7.48
C GLN A 145 11.59 10.66 -6.34
N ALA A 146 10.50 9.94 -6.10
CA ALA A 146 9.60 10.18 -4.98
C ALA A 146 10.08 9.55 -3.65
N GLY A 147 11.24 8.87 -3.64
CA GLY A 147 11.85 8.31 -2.43
C GLY A 147 11.25 6.99 -1.96
N LEU A 148 10.52 6.27 -2.81
CA LEU A 148 9.96 4.95 -2.48
C LEU A 148 11.06 3.89 -2.51
N SER A 149 11.01 2.91 -1.62
CA SER A 149 11.81 1.70 -1.82
C SER A 149 11.14 0.81 -2.87
N ILE A 150 11.91 0.37 -3.86
CA ILE A 150 11.40 -0.41 -4.99
C ILE A 150 11.73 -1.89 -4.78
N GLU A 151 10.71 -2.73 -4.87
CA GLU A 151 10.81 -4.19 -4.77
C GLU A 151 10.29 -4.87 -6.03
N GLU A 152 10.99 -5.91 -6.46
CA GLU A 152 10.72 -6.56 -7.74
C GLU A 152 10.38 -8.04 -7.56
N TYR A 153 9.25 -8.47 -8.12
CA TYR A 153 8.75 -9.84 -7.97
C TYR A 153 8.50 -10.52 -9.30
N THR A 154 8.84 -11.79 -9.40
CA THR A 154 8.49 -12.59 -10.59
C THR A 154 6.98 -12.90 -10.60
N PRO A 155 6.33 -13.03 -11.78
CA PRO A 155 4.92 -13.44 -11.86
C PRO A 155 4.64 -14.76 -11.12
N LEU A 156 5.61 -15.68 -11.09
CA LEU A 156 5.51 -16.92 -10.33
C LEU A 156 5.45 -16.67 -8.82
N GLN A 157 6.32 -15.81 -8.28
CA GLN A 157 6.31 -15.44 -6.86
C GLN A 157 4.98 -14.78 -6.47
N ILE A 158 4.49 -13.83 -7.27
CA ILE A 158 3.20 -13.17 -7.02
C ILE A 158 2.08 -14.22 -6.98
N LYS A 159 1.99 -15.07 -8.01
CA LYS A 159 0.96 -16.13 -8.07
C LYS A 159 1.03 -17.09 -6.89
N GLN A 160 2.21 -17.59 -6.57
CA GLN A 160 2.39 -18.53 -5.46
C GLN A 160 1.97 -17.92 -4.12
N THR A 161 2.37 -16.69 -3.83
CA THR A 161 2.05 -16.07 -2.54
C THR A 161 0.58 -15.72 -2.42
N ILE A 162 -0.03 -15.16 -3.47
CA ILE A 162 -1.41 -14.68 -3.39
C ILE A 162 -2.43 -15.82 -3.47
N THR A 163 -2.16 -16.84 -4.28
CA THR A 163 -3.11 -17.93 -4.55
C THR A 163 -2.77 -19.27 -3.90
N GLY A 164 -1.56 -19.41 -3.34
CA GLY A 164 -1.04 -20.65 -2.74
C GLY A 164 -0.41 -21.63 -3.75
N TYR A 165 -0.51 -21.38 -5.06
CA TYR A 165 0.10 -22.23 -6.09
C TYR A 165 0.43 -21.44 -7.37
N GLY A 166 1.46 -21.87 -8.11
CA GLY A 166 2.01 -21.09 -9.23
C GLY A 166 1.21 -21.11 -10.55
N ARG A 167 0.16 -21.93 -10.65
CA ARG A 167 -0.59 -22.17 -11.90
C ARG A 167 -1.98 -21.54 -11.91
N ALA A 168 -2.25 -20.57 -11.03
CA ALA A 168 -3.54 -19.89 -10.98
C ALA A 168 -3.86 -19.15 -12.29
N THR A 169 -5.13 -19.23 -12.69
CA THR A 169 -5.69 -18.49 -13.84
C THR A 169 -5.90 -17.01 -13.50
N LYS A 170 -6.06 -16.14 -14.51
CA LYS A 170 -6.32 -14.70 -14.29
C LYS A 170 -7.56 -14.45 -13.41
N LYS A 171 -8.65 -15.19 -13.64
CA LYS A 171 -9.87 -15.11 -12.82
C LYS A 171 -9.63 -15.53 -11.36
N GLN A 172 -8.83 -16.57 -11.14
CA GLN A 172 -8.47 -17.00 -9.78
C GLN A 172 -7.62 -15.94 -9.08
N MET A 173 -6.69 -15.29 -9.79
CA MET A 173 -5.92 -14.19 -9.23
C MET A 173 -6.84 -13.03 -8.81
N GLN A 174 -7.73 -12.59 -9.69
CA GLN A 174 -8.72 -11.53 -9.39
C GLN A 174 -9.57 -11.85 -8.15
N GLU A 175 -10.05 -13.08 -8.05
CA GLU A 175 -10.85 -13.52 -6.90
C GLU A 175 -10.01 -13.54 -5.61
N MET A 176 -8.76 -13.99 -5.67
CA MET A 176 -7.89 -13.97 -4.51
C MET A 176 -7.58 -12.54 -4.06
N VAL A 177 -7.32 -11.62 -4.99
CA VAL A 177 -7.13 -10.19 -4.67
C VAL A 177 -8.38 -9.62 -4.00
N ARG A 178 -9.58 -9.92 -4.53
CA ARG A 178 -10.86 -9.54 -3.93
C ARG A 178 -10.97 -10.00 -2.48
N LEU A 179 -10.63 -11.27 -2.21
CA LEU A 179 -10.69 -11.86 -0.88
C LEU A 179 -9.67 -11.24 0.08
N HIS A 180 -8.41 -11.06 -0.34
CA HIS A 180 -7.36 -10.45 0.48
C HIS A 180 -7.65 -8.99 0.85
N LEU A 181 -8.32 -8.26 -0.03
CA LEU A 181 -8.71 -6.86 0.20
C LEU A 181 -10.14 -6.72 0.74
N ASN A 182 -10.84 -7.83 1.02
CA ASN A 182 -12.21 -7.87 1.50
C ASN A 182 -13.19 -7.02 0.64
N LEU A 183 -13.04 -7.09 -0.68
CA LEU A 183 -13.87 -6.36 -1.64
C LEU A 183 -15.16 -7.14 -1.94
N VAL A 184 -16.26 -6.40 -2.14
CA VAL A 184 -17.55 -7.01 -2.50
C VAL A 184 -17.50 -7.62 -3.91
N GLU A 185 -16.88 -6.91 -4.85
CA GLU A 185 -16.68 -7.34 -6.24
C GLU A 185 -15.19 -7.37 -6.59
N ALA A 186 -14.85 -8.12 -7.64
CA ALA A 186 -13.49 -8.12 -8.17
C ALA A 186 -13.08 -6.69 -8.58
N PRO A 187 -11.81 -6.30 -8.35
CA PRO A 187 -11.34 -4.96 -8.67
C PRO A 187 -11.39 -4.73 -10.17
N LYS A 188 -11.88 -3.54 -10.57
CA LYS A 188 -11.97 -3.08 -11.95
C LYS A 188 -11.16 -1.79 -12.12
N PRO A 189 -10.52 -1.57 -13.28
CA PRO A 189 -10.47 -2.44 -14.47
C PRO A 189 -9.66 -3.72 -14.22
N ASP A 190 -9.85 -4.75 -15.06
CA ASP A 190 -9.18 -6.06 -14.90
C ASP A 190 -7.65 -5.96 -14.79
N ASP A 191 -7.07 -4.90 -15.37
CA ASP A 191 -5.63 -4.60 -15.40
C ASP A 191 -5.08 -4.15 -14.04
N CYS A 192 -5.92 -3.71 -13.10
CA CYS A 192 -5.45 -3.32 -11.76
C CYS A 192 -5.28 -4.51 -10.81
N ALA A 193 -5.85 -5.68 -11.13
CA ALA A 193 -5.79 -6.85 -10.26
C ALA A 193 -4.35 -7.40 -10.12
N ASP A 194 -3.60 -7.45 -11.22
CA ASP A 194 -2.22 -7.92 -11.22
C ASP A 194 -1.30 -6.95 -10.46
N ALA A 195 -1.53 -5.64 -10.60
CA ALA A 195 -0.87 -4.61 -9.81
C ALA A 195 -1.19 -4.72 -8.29
N LEU A 196 -2.46 -4.91 -7.93
CA LEU A 196 -2.85 -5.15 -6.53
C LEU A 196 -2.24 -6.44 -5.96
N ALA A 197 -2.13 -7.50 -6.77
CA ALA A 197 -1.47 -8.73 -6.39
C ALA A 197 0.03 -8.50 -6.08
N ALA A 198 0.72 -7.67 -6.88
CA ALA A 198 2.10 -7.28 -6.61
C ALA A 198 2.22 -6.50 -5.28
N ALA A 199 1.32 -5.55 -5.01
CA ALA A 199 1.30 -4.81 -3.76
C ALA A 199 1.06 -5.73 -2.55
N LEU A 200 0.10 -6.66 -2.65
CA LEU A 200 -0.17 -7.65 -1.61
C LEU A 200 1.02 -8.58 -1.37
N MET A 201 1.72 -9.01 -2.43
CA MET A 201 2.94 -9.81 -2.29
C MET A 201 4.00 -9.05 -1.48
N CYS A 202 4.23 -7.78 -1.82
CA CYS A 202 5.15 -6.91 -1.08
C CYS A 202 4.72 -6.75 0.39
N ALA A 203 3.42 -6.58 0.68
CA ALA A 203 2.90 -6.53 2.05
C ALA A 203 3.19 -7.82 2.84
N VAL A 204 3.08 -8.99 2.19
CA VAL A 204 3.38 -10.28 2.85
C VAL A 204 4.86 -10.40 3.21
N MET A 205 5.76 -9.84 2.40
CA MET A 205 7.20 -9.87 2.66
C MET A 205 7.64 -8.83 3.70
N ASN A 206 6.89 -7.74 3.85
CA ASN A 206 7.20 -6.59 4.72
C ASN A 206 6.25 -6.46 5.92
N ARG A 207 5.77 -7.59 6.47
CA ARG A 207 4.83 -7.55 7.62
C ARG A 207 5.41 -6.75 8.79
N LEU A 208 4.62 -5.79 9.25
CA LEU A 208 4.81 -4.98 10.47
C LEU A 208 4.61 -5.82 11.74
#